data_AF-A0A5C6P6P3-F1
#
_entry.id   AF-A0A5C6P6P3-F1
#
_cell.length_a   1.000
_cell.length_b   1.000
_cell.length_c   1.000
_cell.angle_alpha   90.00
_cell.angle_beta   90.00
_cell.angle_gamma   90.00
#
_symmetry.space_group_name_H-M   'P 1'
#
loop_
_entity.id
_entity.type
_entity.pdbx_description
1 polymer ?
#
loop_
_entity_poly.entity_id
_entity_poly.type
_entity_poly.pdbx_seq_one_letter_code
_entity_poly.pdbx_strand_id
1 'polypeptide(L)'
;MFSSAKAFEGQHYSTLKRQCLQSGVLFEDPCFTATDDSLFYQGNRIGHVVWKRPREVCEDPHLFVDGISAHDLHQGQLGNCWFVAACSSLASRESLWQKDQLQI
;
A
#
# COMPACT_ATOMS: atom_id res chain seq x y z
N MET A 1 -19.01 14.40 10.57
CA MET A 1 -19.27 13.15 9.82
C MET A 1 -18.36 12.08 10.38
N PHE A 2 -18.90 11.09 11.09
CA PHE A 2 -18.10 10.02 11.69
C PHE A 2 -17.64 9.06 10.58
N SER A 3 -16.34 9.05 10.28
CA SER A 3 -15.74 7.95 9.53
C SER A 3 -15.72 6.73 10.44
N SER A 4 -16.63 5.78 10.23
CA SER A 4 -16.64 4.48 10.91
C SER A 4 -15.71 3.50 10.19
N ALA A 5 -14.46 3.90 9.94
CA ALA A 5 -13.45 2.96 9.46
C ALA A 5 -13.22 1.93 10.57
N LYS A 6 -13.72 0.70 10.37
CA LYS A 6 -13.49 -0.41 11.30
C LYS A 6 -12.04 -0.84 11.14
N ALA A 7 -11.31 -0.90 12.25
CA ALA A 7 -9.97 -1.45 12.27
C ALA A 7 -10.00 -2.91 11.77
N PHE A 8 -9.23 -3.19 10.71
CA PHE A 8 -9.00 -4.56 10.25
C PHE A 8 -8.10 -5.27 11.26
N GLU A 9 -8.49 -6.46 11.71
CA GLU A 9 -7.75 -7.23 12.73
C GLU A 9 -7.37 -6.44 14.01
N GLY A 10 -8.17 -5.42 14.37
CA GLY A 10 -7.88 -4.55 15.52
C GLY A 10 -6.65 -3.64 15.35
N GLN A 11 -6.11 -3.54 14.14
CA GLN A 11 -4.94 -2.71 13.84
C GLN A 11 -5.34 -1.23 13.75
N HIS A 12 -4.75 -0.40 14.62
CA HIS A 12 -4.97 1.04 14.65
C HIS A 12 -3.75 1.79 14.13
N TYR A 13 -3.86 2.35 12.92
CA TYR A 13 -2.77 3.05 12.22
C TYR A 13 -2.05 4.07 13.12
N SER A 14 -2.79 4.96 13.78
CA SER A 14 -2.21 6.05 14.58
C SER A 14 -1.44 5.55 15.81
N THR A 15 -1.90 4.44 16.41
CA THR A 15 -1.22 3.81 17.55
C THR A 15 0.07 3.12 17.10
N LEU A 16 -0.02 2.32 16.03
CA LEU A 16 1.13 1.60 15.47
C LEU A 16 2.21 2.57 14.98
N LYS A 17 1.83 3.61 14.23
CA LYS A 17 2.74 4.67 13.76
C LYS A 17 3.47 5.32 14.93
N ARG A 18 2.74 5.68 16.00
CA ARG A 18 3.35 6.29 17.19
C ARG A 18 4.34 5.36 17.87
N GLN A 19 3.98 4.09 18.05
CA GLN A 19 4.86 3.11 18.69
C GLN A 19 6.15 2.93 17.90
N CYS A 20 6.07 2.75 16.58
CA CYS A 20 7.24 2.61 15.71
C CYS A 20 8.14 3.85 15.74
N LEU A 21 7.56 5.06 15.70
CA LEU A 21 8.33 6.30 15.80
C LEU A 21 9.02 6.44 17.16
N GLN A 22 8.36 6.02 18.25
CA GLN A 22 8.93 6.08 19.60
C GLN A 22 10.06 5.07 19.81
N SER A 23 9.95 3.86 19.24
CA SER A 23 10.99 2.84 19.34
C SER A 23 12.10 3.00 18.29
N GLY A 24 11.94 3.90 17.32
CA GLY A 24 12.90 4.11 16.24
C GLY A 24 12.99 2.94 15.25
N VAL A 25 11.96 2.08 15.21
CA VAL A 25 11.90 0.92 14.30
C VAL A 25 10.87 1.17 13.20
N LEU A 26 11.07 0.52 12.06
CA LEU A 26 10.10 0.55 10.98
C LEU A 26 9.01 -0.49 11.24
N PHE A 27 7.78 -0.18 10.82
CA PHE A 27 6.66 -1.10 10.98
C PHE A 27 6.84 -2.37 10.12
N GLU A 28 6.45 -3.50 10.69
CA GLU A 28 6.32 -4.81 10.06
C GLU A 28 4.92 -5.36 10.41
N ASP A 29 4.14 -5.75 9.40
CA ASP A 29 2.76 -6.19 9.60
C ASP A 29 2.70 -7.68 9.96
N PRO A 30 2.19 -8.06 11.15
CA PRO A 30 2.02 -9.46 11.53
C PRO A 30 0.90 -10.16 10.76
N CYS A 31 -0.07 -9.43 10.19
CA CYS A 31 -1.19 -9.99 9.44
C CYS A 31 -0.87 -10.16 7.94
N PHE A 32 0.20 -9.54 7.45
CA PHE A 32 0.65 -9.63 6.06
C PHE A 32 2.17 -9.56 6.00
N THR A 33 2.82 -10.69 6.28
CA THR A 33 4.28 -10.77 6.42
C THR A 33 4.99 -10.62 5.07
N ALA A 34 6.24 -10.16 5.09
CA ALA A 34 7.08 -10.05 3.90
C ALA A 34 7.65 -11.42 3.45
N THR A 35 6.77 -12.39 3.23
CA THR A 35 7.09 -13.78 2.84
C THR A 35 6.26 -14.22 1.63
N ASP A 36 6.61 -15.36 1.03
CA ASP A 36 5.90 -15.90 -0.15
C ASP A 36 4.43 -16.24 0.16
N ASP A 37 4.08 -16.50 1.43
CA ASP A 37 2.70 -16.77 1.87
C ASP A 37 1.75 -15.58 1.62
N SER A 38 2.28 -14.36 1.67
CA SER A 38 1.54 -13.13 1.36
C SER A 38 1.39 -12.90 -0.15
N LEU A 39 2.17 -13.59 -0.98
CA LEU A 39 2.14 -13.46 -2.44
C LEU A 39 1.32 -14.55 -3.11
N PHE A 40 1.39 -15.79 -2.60
CA PHE A 40 0.85 -16.96 -3.27
C PHE A 40 0.06 -17.85 -2.32
N TYR A 41 -1.15 -18.23 -2.73
CA TYR A 41 -1.92 -19.27 -2.03
C TYR A 41 -1.31 -20.67 -2.17
N GLN A 42 -0.61 -20.94 -3.27
CA GLN A 42 -0.07 -22.27 -3.60
C GLN A 42 1.24 -22.18 -4.37
N GLY A 43 2.36 -22.17 -3.64
CA GLY A 43 3.72 -22.26 -4.18
C GLY A 43 4.12 -21.06 -5.04
N ASN A 44 5.41 -20.73 -5.00
CA ASN A 44 5.95 -19.61 -5.77
C ASN A 44 5.98 -19.96 -7.27
N ARG A 45 5.17 -19.26 -8.07
CA ARG A 45 5.03 -19.48 -9.53
C ARG A 45 5.76 -18.44 -10.37
N ILE A 46 6.31 -17.39 -9.76
CA ILE A 46 6.86 -16.22 -10.48
C ILE A 46 8.38 -16.15 -10.35
N GLY A 47 8.97 -16.86 -9.38
CA GLY A 47 10.41 -16.93 -9.16
C GLY A 47 10.84 -16.17 -7.91
N HIS A 48 12.13 -15.86 -7.79
CA HIS A 48 12.69 -15.27 -6.58
C HIS A 48 12.22 -13.81 -6.37
N VAL A 49 11.41 -13.59 -5.32
CA VAL A 49 10.93 -12.26 -4.93
C VAL A 49 11.70 -11.78 -3.71
N VAL A 50 12.14 -10.51 -3.73
CA VAL A 50 12.79 -9.85 -2.59
C VAL A 50 11.93 -8.68 -2.16
N TRP A 51 11.50 -8.68 -0.90
CA TRP A 51 10.78 -7.58 -0.31
C TRP A 51 11.74 -6.44 0.01
N LYS A 52 11.43 -5.24 -0.49
CA LYS A 52 12.20 -4.02 -0.27
C LYS A 52 11.27 -2.86 0.07
N ARG A 53 11.69 -2.01 0.99
CA ARG A 53 11.02 -0.74 1.32
C ARG A 53 11.32 0.30 0.23
N PRO A 54 10.48 1.33 0.05
CA PRO A 54 10.69 2.34 -1.00
C PRO A 54 12.09 3.00 -0.97
N ARG A 55 12.63 3.29 0.22
CA ARG A 55 13.98 3.85 0.41
C ARG A 55 15.12 2.93 -0.02
N GLU A 56 14.87 1.62 -0.13
CA GLU A 56 15.85 0.64 -0.61
C GLU A 56 15.81 0.50 -2.14
N VAL A 57 14.82 1.14 -2.80
CA VAL A 57 14.61 1.13 -4.25
C VAL A 57 14.96 2.49 -4.87
N CYS A 58 14.64 3.58 -4.18
CA CYS A 58 14.88 4.95 -4.62
C CYS A 58 15.37 5.81 -3.44
N GLU A 59 16.29 6.74 -3.68
CA GLU A 59 16.83 7.63 -2.65
C GLU A 59 15.77 8.58 -2.06
N ASP A 60 14.83 9.05 -2.89
CA ASP A 60 13.82 10.03 -2.52
C ASP A 60 12.39 9.55 -2.85
N PRO A 61 11.86 8.57 -2.09
CA PRO A 61 10.57 7.96 -2.39
C PRO A 61 9.43 8.90 -2.01
N HIS A 62 8.57 9.19 -2.98
CA HIS A 62 7.37 10.00 -2.82
C HIS A 62 6.11 9.15 -2.97
N LEU A 63 5.06 9.50 -2.22
CA LEU A 63 3.77 8.84 -2.36
C LEU A 63 3.03 9.30 -3.63
N PHE A 64 3.17 10.59 -3.97
CA PHE A 64 2.65 11.19 -5.21
C PHE A 64 3.71 12.13 -5.77
N VAL A 65 3.92 12.08 -7.08
CA VAL A 65 4.75 13.03 -7.82
C VAL A 65 3.82 13.68 -8.84
N ASP A 66 3.65 14.99 -8.76
CA ASP A 66 2.76 15.77 -9.64
C ASP A 66 1.26 15.38 -9.61
N GLY A 67 0.79 14.79 -8.50
CA GLY A 67 -0.62 14.42 -8.28
C GLY A 67 -0.88 12.91 -8.44
N ILE A 68 -2.16 12.53 -8.60
CA ILE A 68 -2.54 11.14 -8.95
C ILE A 68 -2.95 11.15 -10.42
N SER A 69 -2.19 10.49 -11.27
CA SER A 69 -2.54 10.29 -12.67
C SER A 69 -2.85 8.82 -12.95
N ALA A 70 -3.85 8.59 -13.79
CA ALA A 70 -4.10 7.27 -14.38
C ALA A 70 -2.86 6.71 -15.13
N HIS A 71 -1.93 7.59 -15.53
CA HIS A 71 -0.71 7.23 -16.25
C HIS A 71 0.40 6.69 -15.33
N ASP A 72 0.26 6.82 -14.01
CA ASP A 72 1.27 6.34 -13.05
C ASP A 72 1.15 4.82 -12.80
N LEU A 73 0.07 4.20 -13.30
CA LEU A 73 -0.24 2.81 -13.03
C LEU A 73 0.31 1.89 -14.13
N HIS A 74 1.41 1.21 -13.83
CA HIS A 74 1.87 0.07 -14.60
C HIS A 74 1.39 -1.23 -13.96
N GLN A 75 0.75 -2.10 -14.76
CA GLN A 75 0.22 -3.39 -14.30
C GLN A 75 1.30 -4.33 -13.74
N GLY A 76 2.56 -4.14 -14.16
CA GLY A 76 3.64 -5.06 -13.83
C GLY A 76 3.41 -6.45 -14.45
N GLN A 77 4.00 -7.48 -13.85
CA GLN A 77 3.95 -8.85 -14.37
C GLN A 77 2.72 -9.65 -13.90
N LEU A 78 1.93 -9.13 -12.94
CA LEU A 78 0.73 -9.80 -12.48
C LEU A 78 -0.49 -9.45 -13.37
N GLY A 79 -1.31 -10.46 -13.67
CA GLY A 79 -2.53 -10.36 -14.49
C GLY A 79 -3.69 -9.60 -13.85
N ASN A 80 -3.44 -8.47 -13.17
CA ASN A 80 -4.42 -7.71 -12.40
C ASN A 80 -4.91 -6.45 -13.12
N CYS A 81 -5.07 -6.49 -14.45
CA CYS A 81 -5.49 -5.34 -15.26
C CYS A 81 -6.81 -4.71 -14.79
N TRP A 82 -7.72 -5.51 -14.22
CA TRP A 82 -8.98 -5.06 -13.65
C TRP A 82 -8.79 -4.14 -12.44
N PHE A 83 -7.75 -4.38 -11.61
CA PHE A 83 -7.44 -3.55 -10.45
C PHE A 83 -6.84 -2.20 -10.88
N VAL A 84 -5.92 -2.23 -11.83
CA VAL A 84 -5.33 -1.03 -12.43
C VAL A 84 -6.40 -0.13 -13.04
N ALA A 85 -7.36 -0.70 -13.77
CA ALA A 85 -8.49 0.04 -14.34
C ALA A 85 -9.39 0.67 -13.26
N ALA A 86 -9.63 -0.05 -12.16
CA ALA A 86 -10.40 0.48 -11.03
C ALA A 86 -9.67 1.64 -10.34
N CYS A 87 -8.36 1.51 -10.07
CA CYS A 87 -7.54 2.60 -9.51
C CYS A 87 -7.48 3.82 -10.43
N SER A 88 -7.35 3.63 -11.74
CA SER A 88 -7.38 4.71 -12.74
C SER A 88 -8.72 5.45 -12.75
N SER A 89 -9.83 4.72 -12.66
CA SER A 89 -11.16 5.30 -12.55
C SER A 89 -11.36 6.10 -11.25
N LEU A 90 -10.76 5.63 -10.15
CA LEU A 90 -10.77 6.32 -8.85
C LEU A 90 -9.92 7.60 -8.90
N ALA A 91 -8.73 7.54 -9.49
CA ALA A 91 -7.83 8.67 -9.69
C ALA A 91 -8.48 9.80 -10.51
N SER A 92 -9.34 9.44 -11.47
CA SER A 92 -10.05 10.40 -12.34
C SER A 92 -11.07 11.29 -11.59
N ARG A 93 -11.39 10.98 -10.33
CA ARG A 93 -12.36 11.73 -9.52
C ARG A 93 -11.79 12.07 -8.15
N GLU A 94 -11.30 13.29 -8.00
CA GLU A 94 -10.67 13.79 -6.76
C GLU A 94 -11.49 13.58 -5.49
N SER A 95 -12.81 13.75 -5.58
CA SER A 95 -13.70 13.58 -4.43
C SER A 95 -13.82 12.16 -3.89
N LEU A 96 -13.35 11.15 -4.64
CA LEU A 96 -13.43 9.75 -4.24
C LEU A 96 -12.14 9.24 -3.58
N TRP A 97 -10.96 9.68 -4.04
CA TRP A 97 -9.68 9.22 -3.46
C TRP A 97 -9.22 10.04 -2.26
N GLN A 98 -9.69 11.28 -2.10
CA GLN A 98 -9.40 12.09 -0.90
C GLN A 98 -10.02 11.52 0.39
N LYS A 99 -10.90 10.52 0.29
CA LYS A 99 -11.45 9.83 1.46
C LYS A 99 -10.37 9.12 2.30
N ASP A 100 -9.27 8.72 1.66
CA ASP A 100 -8.14 8.04 2.32
C ASP A 100 -6.98 8.98 2.71
N GLN A 101 -6.99 10.23 2.25
CA GLN A 101 -5.95 11.23 2.55
C GLN A 101 -6.08 11.87 3.94
N LEU A 102 -7.27 11.81 4.56
CA LEU A 102 -7.53 12.51 5.82
C LEU A 102 -6.99 11.77 7.07
N GLN A 103 -6.19 10.72 6.93
CA GLN A 103 -5.64 9.96 8.07
C GLN A 103 -4.14 9.64 8.03
N ILE A 104 -3.36 10.21 7.10
CA ILE A 104 -1.89 10.02 7.07
C ILE A 104 -1.18 11.15 7.82
#